data_AF-A0A2V6T9F8-F1
#
_entry.id   AF-A0A2V6T9F8-F1
#
_cell.length_a   1.000
_cell.length_b   1.000
_cell.length_c   1.000
_cell.angle_alpha   90.00
_cell.angle_beta   90.00
_cell.angle_gamma   90.00
#
_symmetry.space_group_name_H-M   'P 1'
#
loop_
_entity.id
_entity.type
_entity.pdbx_description
1 polymer ?
#
loop_
_entity_poly.entity_id
_entity_poly.type
_entity_poly.pdbx_seq_one_letter_code
_entity_poly.pdbx_strand_id
1 'polypeptide(L)'
;MEGRAALPRKNGELLFEEPWQGRAFGMAVALHEQGIYEWEEFRQALIAQIAAAEARGGPFGYYQIWLATFEELLARKGLVTPEEVEEATYQFEFGERDDVF
;
A
#
# COMPACT_ATOMS: atom_id res chain seq x y z
N MET A 1 16.39 -16.06 -9.36
CA MET A 1 16.15 -16.05 -7.91
C MET A 1 14.85 -15.31 -7.66
N GLU A 2 13.74 -16.05 -7.63
CA GLU A 2 12.41 -15.52 -7.34
C GLU A 2 12.32 -15.29 -5.83
N GLY A 3 12.59 -14.05 -5.42
CA GLY A 3 12.50 -13.65 -4.02
C GLY A 3 11.04 -13.60 -3.58
N ARG A 4 10.78 -14.04 -2.34
CA ARG A 4 9.50 -14.02 -1.58
C ARG A 4 8.80 -12.66 -1.47
N ALA A 5 9.20 -11.67 -2.26
CA ALA A 5 8.68 -10.30 -2.31
C ALA A 5 8.43 -9.83 -3.75
N ALA A 6 8.28 -10.76 -4.69
CA ALA A 6 7.75 -10.42 -6.00
C ALA A 6 6.32 -9.90 -5.83
N LEU A 7 5.97 -8.82 -6.54
CA LEU A 7 4.60 -8.34 -6.65
C LEU A 7 3.65 -9.53 -6.88
N PRO A 8 2.45 -9.54 -6.26
CA PRO A 8 1.53 -10.66 -6.37
C PRO A 8 1.14 -10.81 -7.83
N ARG A 9 1.72 -11.81 -8.48
CA ARG A 9 1.48 -12.14 -9.89
C ARG A 9 0.87 -13.53 -9.92
N LYS A 10 -0.34 -13.65 -10.45
CA LYS A 10 -0.90 -14.95 -10.84
C LYS A 10 -0.77 -15.04 -12.36
N ASN A 11 0.05 -15.97 -12.85
CA ASN A 11 0.32 -16.16 -14.29
C ASN A 11 0.81 -14.89 -15.03
N GLY A 12 1.49 -13.97 -14.33
CA GLY A 12 2.01 -12.73 -14.90
C GLY A 12 1.08 -11.52 -14.78
N GLU A 13 -0.17 -11.71 -14.36
CA GLU A 13 -1.14 -10.63 -14.14
C GLU A 13 -1.26 -10.26 -12.66
N LEU A 14 -1.42 -8.96 -12.38
CA LEU A 14 -1.77 -8.45 -11.06
C LEU A 14 -3.24 -8.78 -10.82
N LEU A 15 -3.50 -9.68 -9.88
CA LEU A 15 -4.86 -10.03 -9.48
C LEU A 15 -5.25 -9.16 -8.28
N PHE A 16 -6.21 -8.27 -8.49
CA PHE A 16 -6.84 -7.47 -7.44
C PHE A 16 -8.19 -8.10 -7.09
N GLU A 17 -8.40 -8.45 -5.82
CA GLU A 17 -9.65 -9.00 -5.30
C GLU A 17 -10.69 -7.90 -5.09
N GLU A 18 -10.25 -6.67 -4.82
CA GLU A 18 -11.10 -5.52 -4.55
C GLU A 18 -10.62 -4.29 -5.33
N PRO A 19 -11.51 -3.37 -5.77
CA PRO A 19 -11.14 -2.20 -6.57
C PRO A 19 -10.08 -1.30 -5.91
N TRP A 20 -10.09 -1.19 -4.58
CA TRP A 20 -9.13 -0.37 -3.85
C TRP A 20 -7.69 -0.90 -3.95
N GLN A 21 -7.50 -2.21 -4.13
CA GLN A 21 -6.17 -2.82 -4.22
C GLN A 21 -5.42 -2.34 -5.47
N GLY A 22 -6.15 -2.23 -6.59
CA GLY A 22 -5.61 -1.69 -7.84
C GLY A 22 -5.27 -0.20 -7.74
N ARG A 23 -6.11 0.57 -7.05
CA ARG A 23 -5.87 2.01 -6.82
C ARG A 23 -4.63 2.23 -5.95
N ALA A 24 -4.52 1.48 -4.84
CA ALA A 24 -3.37 1.54 -3.95
C ALA A 24 -2.07 1.23 -4.72
N PHE A 25 -2.05 0.11 -5.47
CA PHE A 25 -0.93 -0.26 -6.31
C PHE A 25 -0.57 0.83 -7.34
N GLY A 26 -1.56 1.38 -8.03
CA GLY A 26 -1.37 2.44 -9.01
C GLY A 26 -0.72 3.69 -8.41
N MET A 27 -1.15 4.11 -7.21
CA MET A 27 -0.55 5.25 -6.50
C MET A 27 0.92 5.00 -6.16
N ALA A 28 1.28 3.81 -5.67
CA ALA A 28 2.69 3.49 -5.40
C ALA A 28 3.55 3.50 -6.66
N VAL A 29 3.07 2.90 -7.74
CA VAL A 29 3.81 2.92 -9.02
C VAL A 29 3.99 4.35 -9.51
N ALA A 30 2.94 5.16 -9.50
CA ALA A 30 3.00 6.55 -9.95
C ALA A 30 4.00 7.40 -9.14
N LEU A 31 4.02 7.26 -7.81
CA LEU A 31 4.97 8.00 -6.97
C LEU A 31 6.42 7.52 -7.15
N HIS A 32 6.62 6.22 -7.37
CA HIS A 32 7.93 5.68 -7.72
C HIS A 32 8.42 6.22 -9.07
N GLU A 33 7.57 6.21 -10.11
CA GLU A 33 7.91 6.76 -11.43
C GLU A 33 8.21 8.26 -11.39
N GLN A 34 7.64 8.99 -10.43
CA GLN A 34 7.94 10.40 -10.17
C GLN A 34 9.22 10.62 -9.34
N GLY A 35 9.90 9.55 -8.91
CA GLY A 35 11.14 9.63 -8.14
C GLY A 35 10.95 10.05 -6.67
N ILE A 36 9.72 9.96 -6.16
CA ILE A 36 9.41 10.30 -4.76
C ILE A 36 10.06 9.30 -3.79
N TYR A 37 10.13 8.04 -4.20
CA TYR A 37 10.89 7.00 -3.51
C TYR A 37 11.37 5.92 -4.48
N GLU A 38 12.39 5.18 -4.06
CA GLU A 38 12.91 4.04 -4.82
C GLU A 38 12.04 2.81 -4.58
N TRP A 39 11.70 2.08 -5.63
CA TRP A 39 10.84 0.89 -5.51
C TRP A 39 11.39 -0.15 -4.52
N GLU A 40 12.72 -0.26 -4.43
CA GLU A 40 13.41 -1.14 -3.50
C GLU A 40 13.17 -0.77 -2.03
N GLU A 41 13.04 0.53 -1.72
CA GLU A 41 12.74 1.03 -0.37
C GLU A 41 11.38 0.50 0.10
N PHE A 42 10.37 0.64 -0.76
CA PHE A 42 9.03 0.12 -0.50
C PHE A 42 9.04 -1.42 -0.38
N ARG A 43 9.75 -2.11 -1.27
CA ARG A 43 9.84 -3.58 -1.24
C ARG A 43 10.44 -4.09 0.06
N GLN A 44 11.48 -3.44 0.58
CA GLN A 44 12.12 -3.84 1.83
C GLN A 44 11.22 -3.60 3.04
N ALA A 45 10.51 -2.47 3.08
CA ALA A 45 9.53 -2.19 4.11
C ALA A 45 8.40 -3.24 4.11
N LEU A 46 7.91 -3.61 2.93
CA LEU A 46 6.85 -4.61 2.77
C LEU A 46 7.29 -5.99 3.26
N ILE A 47 8.52 -6.42 2.93
CA ILE A 47 9.08 -7.67 3.44
C ILE A 47 9.10 -7.69 4.97
N ALA A 48 9.53 -6.59 5.60
CA ALA A 48 9.60 -6.49 7.05
C ALA A 48 8.20 -6.58 7.69
N GLN A 49 7.21 -5.90 7.10
CA GLN A 49 5.82 -5.92 7.59
C GLN A 49 5.16 -7.29 7.42
N ILE A 50 5.39 -7.99 6.30
CA ILE A 50 4.93 -9.37 6.09
C ILE A 50 5.58 -10.30 7.10
N ALA A 51 6.89 -10.24 7.29
CA ALA A 51 7.59 -11.07 8.27
C ALA A 51 7.07 -10.83 9.70
N ALA A 52 6.76 -9.59 10.06
CA ALA A 52 6.15 -9.25 11.34
C ALA A 52 4.73 -9.83 11.49
N ALA A 53 3.92 -9.78 10.43
CA ALA A 53 2.59 -10.38 10.44
C ALA A 53 2.62 -11.91 10.51
N GLU A 54 3.53 -12.56 9.77
CA GLU A 54 3.77 -14.00 9.84
C GLU A 54 4.19 -14.42 11.26
N ALA A 55 5.07 -13.65 11.91
CA ALA A 55 5.52 -13.92 13.27
C ALA A 55 4.42 -13.76 14.33
N ARG A 56 3.47 -12.83 14.13
CA ARG A 56 2.28 -12.70 14.99
C ARG A 56 1.34 -13.90 14.86
N GLY A 57 1.35 -14.58 13.71
CA GLY A 57 0.47 -15.70 13.41
C GLY A 57 -0.97 -15.27 13.10
N GLY A 58 -1.75 -16.19 12.55
CA GLY A 58 -3.12 -15.94 12.10
C GLY A 58 -3.20 -15.44 10.65
N PRO A 59 -4.41 -15.38 10.07
CA PRO A 59 -4.61 -14.90 8.70
C PRO A 59 -4.37 -13.39 8.63
N PHE A 60 -3.74 -12.93 7.54
CA PHE A 60 -3.63 -11.51 7.21
C PHE A 60 -3.95 -11.28 5.73
N GLY A 61 -4.53 -10.12 5.41
CA GLY A 61 -4.74 -9.69 4.03
C GLY A 61 -3.46 -9.11 3.44
N TYR A 62 -2.97 -9.68 2.34
CA TYR A 62 -1.74 -9.20 1.68
C TYR A 62 -1.82 -7.70 1.34
N TYR A 63 -2.90 -7.27 0.68
CA TYR A 63 -3.05 -5.86 0.29
C TYR A 63 -3.32 -4.92 1.48
N GLN A 64 -3.75 -5.43 2.64
CA GLN A 64 -3.87 -4.62 3.85
C GLN A 64 -2.49 -4.32 4.42
N ILE A 65 -1.61 -5.32 4.48
CA ILE A 65 -0.19 -5.10 4.84
C ILE A 65 0.48 -4.17 3.83
N TRP A 66 0.20 -4.38 2.54
CA TRP A 66 0.72 -3.54 1.47
C TRP A 66 0.32 -2.07 1.66
N LEU A 67 -0.96 -1.79 1.93
CA LEU A 67 -1.47 -0.43 2.13
C LEU A 67 -0.85 0.22 3.36
N ALA A 68 -0.83 -0.48 4.49
CA ALA A 68 -0.21 0.02 5.72
C ALA A 68 1.28 0.33 5.53
N THR A 69 2.00 -0.51 4.77
CA THR A 69 3.41 -0.26 4.42
C THR A 69 3.55 1.01 3.57
N PHE A 70 2.63 1.22 2.63
CA PHE A 70 2.65 2.38 1.74
C PHE A 70 2.37 3.67 2.51
N GLU A 71 1.35 3.69 3.37
CA GLU A 71 1.04 4.83 4.25
C GLU A 71 2.23 5.18 5.16
N GLU A 72 2.86 4.16 5.77
CA GLU A 72 4.05 4.36 6.60
C GLU A 72 5.22 4.97 5.80
N LEU A 73 5.43 4.52 4.57
CA LEU A 73 6.46 5.09 3.69
C LEU A 73 6.19 6.56 3.38
N LEU A 74 4.95 6.91 3.02
CA LEU A 74 4.58 8.29 2.71
C LEU A 74 4.73 9.20 3.93
N ALA A 75 4.37 8.70 5.12
CA ALA A 75 4.55 9.42 6.38
C ALA A 75 6.03 9.67 6.71
N ARG A 76 6.89 8.65 6.53
CA ARG A 76 8.34 8.81 6.72
C ARG A 76 8.96 9.82 5.74
N LYS A 77 8.39 9.96 4.54
CA LYS A 77 8.80 10.96 3.54
C LYS A 77 8.19 12.35 3.79
N GLY A 78 7.29 12.49 4.77
CA GLY A 78 6.62 13.75 5.09
C GLY A 78 5.59 14.20 4.05
N LEU A 79 5.02 13.26 3.28
CA LEU A 79 4.05 13.57 2.22
C LEU A 79 2.61 13.56 2.69
N VAL A 80 2.33 12.73 3.70
CA VAL A 80 1.03 12.65 4.36
C VAL A 80 1.27 12.26 5.82
N THR A 81 0.53 12.84 6.75
CA THR A 81 0.56 12.40 8.15
C THR A 81 -0.53 11.36 8.42
N PRO A 82 -0.36 10.48 9.42
CA PRO A 82 -1.44 9.57 9.82
C PRO A 82 -2.75 10.29 10.11
N GLU A 83 -2.69 11.49 10.71
CA GLU A 83 -3.85 12.32 11.01
C GLU A 83 -4.53 12.84 9.74
N GLU A 84 -3.78 13.20 8.70
CA GLU A 84 -4.36 13.60 7.40
C GLU A 84 -5.05 12.43 6.71
N VAL A 85 -4.52 11.21 6.82
CA VAL A 85 -5.19 9.99 6.31
C VAL A 85 -6.46 9.70 7.09
N GLU A 86 -6.42 9.81 8.43
CA GLU A 86 -7.57 9.58 9.29
C GLU A 86 -8.67 10.61 9.04
N GLU A 87 -8.32 11.89 8.93
CA GLU A 87 -9.25 12.96 8.58
C GLU A 87 -9.86 12.71 7.19
N ALA A 88 -9.05 12.39 6.19
CA ALA A 88 -9.57 12.10 4.85
C ALA A 88 -10.49 10.87 4.83
N THR A 89 -10.21 9.87 5.67
CA THR A 89 -11.05 8.67 5.84
C THR A 89 -12.37 9.03 6.49
N TYR A 90 -12.36 9.84 7.54
CA TYR A 90 -13.56 10.37 8.19
C TYR A 90 -14.41 11.15 7.19
N GLN A 91 -13.82 12.07 6.43
CA GLN A 91 -14.55 12.85 5.44
C GLN A 91 -15.13 12.00 4.30
N PHE A 92 -14.45 10.93 3.92
CA PHE A 92 -14.97 9.99 2.93
C PHE A 92 -16.12 9.14 3.49
N GLU A 93 -16.00 8.65 4.72
CA GLU A 93 -17.04 7.84 5.37
C GLU A 93 -18.32 8.64 5.65
N PHE A 94 -18.17 9.92 6.01
CA PHE A 94 -19.27 10.78 6.41
C PHE A 94 -19.69 11.84 5.36
N GLY A 95 -19.06 11.84 4.18
CA GLY A 95 -19.64 12.39 2.94
C GLY A 95 -19.27 13.83 2.55
N GLU A 96 -18.12 14.39 2.95
CA GLU A 96 -17.68 15.72 2.46
C GLU A 96 -16.83 15.67 1.17
N ARG A 97 -16.69 14.50 0.53
CA ARG A 97 -16.06 14.38 -0.79
C ARG A 97 -17.11 14.05 -1.86
N ASP A 98 -17.37 15.01 -2.74
CA ASP A 98 -18.07 14.77 -4.02
C ASP A 98 -17.18 13.84 -4.86
N ASP A 99 -17.61 12.59 -5.02
CA ASP A 99 -16.92 11.61 -5.84
C ASP A 99 -17.01 11.99 -7.33
N VAL A 100 -16.00 12.67 -7.86
CA VAL A 100 -15.84 12.81 -9.32
C VAL A 100 -15.21 11.52 -9.85
N PHE A 101 -16.06 10.61 -10.34
CA PHE A 101 -15.66 9.41 -11.08
C PHE A 101 -15.26 9.74 -12.52
#